data_AF-L8Y5B5-F1
#
_entry.id   AF-L8Y5B5-F1
#
_cell.length_a   1.000
_cell.length_b   1.000
_cell.length_c   1.000
_cell.angle_alpha   90.00
_cell.angle_beta   90.00
_cell.angle_gamma   90.00
#
_symmetry.space_group_name_H-M   'P 1'
#
loop_
_entity.id
_entity.type
_entity.pdbx_description
1 polymer ?
#
loop_
_entity_poly.entity_id
_entity_poly.type
_entity_poly.pdbx_seq_one_letter_code
_entity_poly.pdbx_strand_id
1 'polypeptide(L)'
;MYLIAIPDFESGAMENWGLITYRETSLLFDPRTSSAADKLWVTRVIAHELAHQWFGNLVTMEWWNDIWLNEGFANYMELLSLNATFPELQFGACILNMLKNFLNDEKFQKGIIHYLKEFSYRNAKNDDLWNSLSNLTFPKESVEVKEMMTTWTLQKGIPLVVVKRDGDSLTIQQERFLKGVFKEDPEWKALQERYLWQIPLTYSTSSSDVIHRHILKSKTDTLDLPDKNSWVKFNVDSNGYYMVHYEEPGWDELIKQLNQNHSLLRPKDRIGLIHDAFQLVSAGRLSLDKALDLTRYLPRETSSPALLKGLQYLELFYRMVDRRNISDVSENLKTTVGWNYLLEQYELSVSGAEKNKILYALSTSKHPEKLLKFDLGSFAVRMIISGTTSHFSSKDEFQEVKLFFDSLKAQGLHLDIFQTVLETIDKNIKWLEKNLPTLRTWLLASI
;
A
#
# COMPACT_ATOMS: atom_id res chain seq x y z
N MET A 1 -15.65 -23.66 -19.25
CA MET A 1 -15.47 -22.80 -18.06
C MET A 1 -16.74 -22.00 -17.90
N TYR A 2 -17.39 -22.12 -16.76
CA TYR A 2 -18.62 -21.40 -16.40
C TYR A 2 -18.30 -20.33 -15.36
N LEU A 3 -18.93 -19.16 -15.49
CA LEU A 3 -18.92 -18.08 -14.51
C LEU A 3 -20.37 -17.86 -14.08
N ILE A 4 -20.65 -17.91 -12.77
CA ILE A 4 -22.02 -17.80 -12.25
C ILE A 4 -22.10 -16.73 -11.16
N ALA A 5 -23.09 -15.84 -11.28
CA ALA A 5 -23.43 -14.89 -10.24
C ALA A 5 -24.37 -15.56 -9.23
N ILE A 6 -23.97 -15.58 -7.96
CA ILE A 6 -24.73 -16.13 -6.84
C ILE A 6 -25.33 -14.95 -6.04
N PRO A 7 -26.65 -14.90 -5.83
CA PRO A 7 -27.30 -13.80 -5.09
C PRO A 7 -26.79 -13.64 -3.65
N ASP A 8 -26.63 -14.75 -2.95
CA ASP A 8 -26.14 -14.79 -1.57
C ASP A 8 -24.77 -15.46 -1.51
N PHE A 9 -23.71 -14.65 -1.45
CA PHE A 9 -22.33 -15.13 -1.45
C PHE A 9 -21.47 -14.35 -0.45
N GLU A 10 -20.68 -15.03 0.39
CA GLU A 10 -19.91 -14.38 1.46
C GLU A 10 -18.66 -13.66 0.94
N SER A 11 -17.92 -14.31 0.04
CA SER A 11 -16.72 -13.75 -0.58
C SER A 11 -17.06 -12.85 -1.77
N GLY A 12 -16.06 -12.17 -2.35
CA GLY A 12 -16.25 -11.47 -3.63
C GLY A 12 -16.50 -12.44 -4.78
N ALA A 13 -15.67 -13.47 -4.86
CA ALA A 13 -15.77 -14.61 -5.76
C ALA A 13 -15.02 -15.83 -5.19
N MET A 14 -15.04 -16.96 -5.90
CA MET A 14 -14.31 -18.19 -5.56
C MET A 14 -14.01 -18.99 -6.84
N GLU A 15 -12.79 -19.48 -6.93
CA GLU A 15 -12.12 -19.94 -8.15
C GLU A 15 -12.44 -21.38 -8.57
N ASN A 16 -13.53 -22.00 -8.09
CA ASN A 16 -13.79 -23.43 -8.26
C ASN A 16 -13.57 -23.89 -9.73
N TRP A 17 -12.74 -24.91 -9.93
CA TRP A 17 -12.22 -25.23 -11.25
C TRP A 17 -13.32 -25.61 -12.24
N GLY A 18 -13.52 -24.77 -13.25
CA GLY A 18 -14.53 -24.95 -14.29
C GLY A 18 -15.90 -24.35 -13.98
N LEU A 19 -16.16 -23.91 -12.73
CA LEU A 19 -17.40 -23.25 -12.28
C LEU A 19 -17.08 -22.15 -11.26
N ILE A 20 -16.63 -21.00 -11.74
CA ILE A 20 -16.25 -19.88 -10.88
C ILE A 20 -17.52 -19.18 -10.38
N THR A 21 -17.64 -18.99 -9.07
CA THR A 21 -18.80 -18.37 -8.42
C THR A 21 -18.47 -16.94 -8.00
N TYR A 22 -19.34 -15.99 -8.31
CA TYR A 22 -19.17 -14.56 -8.00
C TYR A 22 -20.36 -14.02 -7.21
N ARG A 23 -20.16 -12.97 -6.43
CA ARG A 23 -21.25 -12.04 -6.10
C ARG A 23 -21.79 -11.39 -7.36
N GLU A 24 -23.07 -11.05 -7.37
CA GLU A 24 -23.68 -10.27 -8.47
C GLU A 24 -22.89 -8.98 -8.77
N THR A 25 -22.48 -8.25 -7.73
CA THR A 25 -21.69 -7.01 -7.87
C THR A 25 -20.26 -7.21 -8.40
N SER A 26 -19.78 -8.45 -8.46
CA SER A 26 -18.43 -8.80 -8.92
C SER A 26 -18.42 -9.45 -10.31
N LEU A 27 -19.59 -9.63 -10.93
CA LEU A 27 -19.71 -10.20 -12.28
C LEU A 27 -20.67 -9.40 -13.20
N LEU A 28 -21.80 -8.93 -12.67
CA LEU A 28 -22.83 -8.26 -13.46
C LEU A 28 -22.53 -6.77 -13.62
N PHE A 29 -22.79 -6.22 -14.81
CA PHE A 29 -22.60 -4.81 -15.14
C PHE A 29 -23.81 -4.29 -15.94
N ASP A 30 -24.45 -3.22 -15.49
CA ASP A 30 -25.52 -2.52 -16.22
C ASP A 30 -25.02 -1.15 -16.67
N PRO A 31 -24.89 -0.88 -17.99
CA PRO A 31 -24.41 0.41 -18.51
C PRO A 31 -25.20 1.65 -18.03
N ARG A 32 -26.44 1.48 -17.55
CA ARG A 32 -27.30 2.59 -17.10
C ARG A 32 -27.07 2.96 -15.64
N THR A 33 -26.57 2.03 -14.83
CA THR A 33 -26.51 2.18 -13.37
C THR A 33 -25.12 1.89 -12.79
N SER A 34 -24.30 1.11 -13.46
CA SER A 34 -22.93 0.79 -13.07
C SER A 34 -21.96 1.90 -13.51
N SER A 35 -21.13 2.34 -12.57
CA SER A 35 -20.11 3.36 -12.77
C SER A 35 -18.85 2.79 -13.43
N ALA A 36 -17.94 3.67 -13.86
CA ALA A 36 -16.62 3.26 -14.33
C ALA A 36 -15.82 2.50 -13.24
N ALA A 37 -15.97 2.89 -11.96
CA ALA A 37 -15.35 2.20 -10.83
C ALA A 37 -15.91 0.78 -10.65
N ASP A 38 -17.21 0.58 -10.87
CA ASP A 38 -17.82 -0.76 -10.84
C ASP A 38 -17.30 -1.63 -12.00
N LYS A 39 -17.15 -1.05 -13.20
CA LYS A 39 -16.56 -1.75 -14.34
C LYS A 39 -15.13 -2.22 -14.06
N LEU A 40 -14.33 -1.35 -13.43
CA LEU A 40 -12.98 -1.68 -12.99
C LEU A 40 -13.00 -2.82 -11.97
N TRP A 41 -13.86 -2.71 -10.95
CA TRP A 41 -14.00 -3.75 -9.92
C TRP A 41 -14.34 -5.12 -10.53
N VAL A 42 -15.37 -5.19 -11.38
CA VAL A 42 -15.77 -6.44 -12.05
C VAL A 42 -14.63 -7.01 -12.89
N THR A 43 -13.92 -6.16 -13.66
CA THR A 43 -12.78 -6.59 -14.48
C THR A 43 -11.68 -7.20 -13.62
N ARG A 44 -11.37 -6.57 -12.48
CA ARG A 44 -10.36 -7.05 -11.54
C ARG A 44 -10.71 -8.40 -10.96
N VAL A 45 -11.93 -8.57 -10.43
CA VAL A 45 -12.34 -9.83 -9.82
C VAL A 45 -12.35 -10.94 -10.88
N ILE A 46 -12.84 -10.69 -12.10
CA ILE A 46 -12.78 -11.69 -13.18
C ILE A 46 -11.33 -12.09 -13.47
N ALA A 47 -10.41 -11.13 -13.59
CA ALA A 47 -9.00 -11.43 -13.84
C ALA A 47 -8.35 -12.24 -12.71
N HIS A 48 -8.66 -11.91 -11.45
CA HIS A 48 -8.19 -12.62 -10.26
C HIS A 48 -8.61 -14.10 -10.29
N GLU A 49 -9.90 -14.37 -10.49
CA GLU A 49 -10.41 -15.75 -10.52
C GLU A 49 -9.96 -16.56 -11.73
N LEU A 50 -9.75 -15.89 -12.88
CA LEU A 50 -9.17 -16.54 -14.06
C LEU A 50 -7.70 -16.88 -13.83
N ALA A 51 -6.95 -16.02 -13.15
CA ALA A 51 -5.56 -16.31 -12.79
C ALA A 51 -5.46 -17.53 -11.86
N HIS A 52 -6.40 -17.70 -10.93
CA HIS A 52 -6.46 -18.87 -10.06
C HIS A 52 -6.63 -20.21 -10.80
N GLN A 53 -7.14 -20.21 -12.04
CA GLN A 53 -7.17 -21.43 -12.85
C GLN A 53 -5.77 -22.01 -13.10
N TRP A 54 -4.73 -21.16 -13.03
CA TRP A 54 -3.32 -21.59 -13.01
C TRP A 54 -2.74 -21.56 -11.59
N PHE A 55 -2.85 -20.42 -10.89
CA PHE A 55 -2.28 -20.20 -9.56
C PHE A 55 -3.29 -20.53 -8.46
N GLY A 56 -3.46 -21.82 -8.21
CA GLY A 56 -4.32 -22.35 -7.17
C GLY A 56 -4.96 -23.66 -7.59
N ASN A 57 -5.53 -23.70 -8.80
CA ASN A 57 -6.15 -24.91 -9.33
C ASN A 57 -5.13 -25.85 -9.99
N LEU A 58 -4.40 -25.36 -11.00
CA LEU A 58 -3.39 -26.16 -11.71
C LEU A 58 -2.17 -26.43 -10.83
N VAL A 59 -1.69 -25.40 -10.13
CA VAL A 59 -0.62 -25.50 -9.14
C VAL A 59 -1.14 -24.95 -7.82
N THR A 60 -1.30 -25.81 -6.83
CA THR A 60 -1.82 -25.43 -5.50
C THR A 60 -0.65 -25.31 -4.52
N MET A 61 -0.69 -24.38 -3.57
CA MET A 61 0.26 -24.45 -2.44
C MET A 61 0.16 -25.80 -1.71
N GLU A 62 1.27 -26.29 -1.14
CA GLU A 62 1.24 -27.55 -0.36
C GLU A 62 0.43 -27.40 0.93
N TRP A 63 0.51 -26.24 1.57
CA TRP A 63 -0.24 -25.92 2.78
C TRP A 63 -0.53 -24.42 2.90
N TRP A 64 -1.52 -24.07 3.73
CA TRP A 64 -2.06 -22.72 3.87
C TRP A 64 -1.05 -21.67 4.35
N ASN A 65 0.10 -22.05 4.92
CA ASN A 65 1.18 -21.10 5.23
C ASN A 65 1.73 -20.39 3.98
N ASP A 66 1.61 -21.02 2.81
CA ASP A 66 2.05 -20.49 1.53
C ASP A 66 0.86 -20.09 0.63
N ILE A 67 -0.30 -19.77 1.22
CA ILE A 67 -1.50 -19.30 0.49
C ILE A 67 -1.21 -18.11 -0.43
N TRP A 68 -0.17 -17.32 -0.14
CA TRP A 68 0.26 -16.22 -0.98
C TRP A 68 0.75 -16.67 -2.38
N LEU A 69 1.16 -17.94 -2.57
CA LEU A 69 1.46 -18.51 -3.89
C LEU A 69 0.24 -18.52 -4.81
N ASN A 70 -0.97 -18.61 -4.23
CA ASN A 70 -2.22 -18.50 -4.97
C ASN A 70 -2.65 -17.02 -5.04
N GLU A 71 -3.01 -16.45 -3.89
CA GLU A 71 -3.61 -15.11 -3.79
C GLU A 71 -2.67 -14.01 -4.27
N GLY A 72 -1.39 -14.06 -3.86
CA GLY A 72 -0.41 -13.06 -4.27
C GLY A 72 -0.16 -13.04 -5.78
N PHE A 73 -0.19 -14.22 -6.42
CA PHE A 73 -0.10 -14.32 -7.87
C PHE A 73 -1.38 -13.89 -8.58
N ALA A 74 -2.55 -14.27 -8.08
CA ALA A 74 -3.82 -13.83 -8.65
C ALA A 74 -3.95 -12.29 -8.60
N ASN A 75 -3.63 -11.66 -7.46
CA ASN A 75 -3.54 -10.21 -7.31
C ASN A 75 -2.52 -9.58 -8.28
N TYR A 76 -1.37 -10.23 -8.50
CA TYR A 76 -0.37 -9.73 -9.44
C TYR A 76 -0.83 -9.87 -10.91
N MET A 77 -1.57 -10.93 -11.24
CA MET A 77 -2.14 -11.13 -12.56
C MET A 77 -3.29 -10.15 -12.83
N GLU A 78 -4.03 -9.68 -11.81
CA GLU A 78 -4.94 -8.54 -11.96
C GLU A 78 -4.18 -7.35 -12.57
N LEU A 79 -3.02 -6.97 -12.02
CA LEU A 79 -2.22 -5.85 -12.52
C LEU A 79 -1.82 -6.06 -13.99
N LEU A 80 -1.35 -7.25 -14.37
CA LEU A 80 -0.95 -7.54 -15.74
C LEU A 80 -2.14 -7.48 -16.71
N SER A 81 -3.26 -8.08 -16.33
CA SER A 81 -4.48 -8.07 -17.13
C SER A 81 -5.05 -6.66 -17.29
N LEU A 82 -5.08 -5.87 -16.21
CA LEU A 82 -5.56 -4.49 -16.24
C LEU A 82 -4.62 -3.64 -17.07
N ASN A 83 -3.30 -3.82 -16.97
CA ASN A 83 -2.39 -3.05 -17.82
C ASN A 83 -2.56 -3.38 -19.31
N ALA A 84 -2.91 -4.62 -19.64
CA ALA A 84 -3.18 -5.03 -21.03
C ALA A 84 -4.57 -4.59 -21.54
N THR A 85 -5.55 -4.39 -20.66
CA THR A 85 -6.97 -4.15 -21.03
C THR A 85 -7.48 -2.74 -20.69
N PHE A 86 -6.93 -2.12 -19.65
CA PHE A 86 -7.24 -0.81 -19.06
C PHE A 86 -5.96 -0.14 -18.50
N PRO A 87 -5.00 0.25 -19.36
CA PRO A 87 -3.67 0.73 -18.97
C PRO A 87 -3.66 1.98 -18.07
N GLU A 88 -4.79 2.67 -17.94
CA GLU A 88 -4.99 3.86 -17.11
C GLU A 88 -5.22 3.55 -15.61
N LEU A 89 -5.41 2.28 -15.22
CA LEU A 89 -5.83 1.86 -13.86
C LEU A 89 -4.74 1.10 -13.08
N GLN A 90 -3.48 1.46 -13.29
CA GLN A 90 -2.33 0.77 -12.71
C GLN A 90 -2.29 0.89 -11.17
N PHE A 91 -2.18 -0.24 -10.48
CA PHE A 91 -2.08 -0.30 -9.02
C PHE A 91 -0.80 -1.01 -8.53
N GLY A 92 -0.15 -0.42 -7.54
CA GLY A 92 0.51 -1.08 -6.41
C GLY A 92 1.83 -1.84 -6.64
N ALA A 93 2.85 -1.47 -5.86
CA ALA A 93 4.07 -2.25 -5.66
C ALA A 93 3.76 -3.56 -4.92
N CYS A 94 4.10 -4.70 -5.52
CA CYS A 94 4.07 -6.03 -4.92
C CYS A 94 5.48 -6.63 -5.02
N ILE A 95 5.88 -7.50 -4.09
CA ILE A 95 7.17 -8.21 -4.15
C ILE A 95 7.35 -8.98 -5.47
N LEU A 96 6.27 -9.48 -6.09
CA LEU A 96 6.30 -10.09 -7.43
C LEU A 96 6.57 -9.08 -8.54
N ASN A 97 5.96 -7.89 -8.47
CA ASN A 97 6.24 -6.80 -9.42
C ASN A 97 7.67 -6.27 -9.25
N MET A 98 8.17 -6.16 -8.02
CA MET A 98 9.57 -5.81 -7.75
C MET A 98 10.52 -6.84 -8.36
N LEU A 99 10.26 -8.13 -8.16
CA LEU A 99 11.07 -9.20 -8.73
C LEU A 99 11.02 -9.21 -10.26
N LYS A 100 9.84 -9.02 -10.86
CA LYS A 100 9.68 -8.87 -12.31
C LYS A 100 10.51 -7.70 -12.85
N ASN A 101 10.48 -6.55 -12.17
CA ASN A 101 11.32 -5.40 -12.54
C ASN A 101 12.82 -5.66 -12.35
N PHE A 102 13.22 -6.49 -11.39
CA PHE A 102 14.60 -6.90 -11.18
C PHE A 102 15.10 -7.86 -12.27
N LEU A 103 14.31 -8.90 -12.56
CA LEU A 103 14.65 -9.94 -13.54
C LEU A 103 14.46 -9.53 -14.99
N ASN A 104 13.60 -8.53 -15.26
CA ASN A 104 12.95 -8.21 -16.53
C ASN A 104 11.79 -9.15 -16.90
N ASP A 105 10.93 -8.64 -17.79
CA ASP A 105 9.66 -9.26 -18.19
C ASP A 105 9.83 -10.65 -18.80
N GLU A 106 10.82 -10.82 -19.69
CA GLU A 106 11.04 -12.06 -20.43
C GLU A 106 11.52 -13.18 -19.49
N LYS A 107 12.53 -12.90 -18.65
CA LYS A 107 13.06 -13.87 -17.70
C LYS A 107 12.00 -14.25 -16.66
N PHE A 108 11.28 -13.28 -16.13
CA PHE A 108 10.20 -13.52 -15.17
C PHE A 108 9.11 -14.40 -15.78
N GLN A 109 8.62 -14.06 -16.98
CA GLN A 109 7.58 -14.84 -17.66
C GLN A 109 8.02 -16.27 -17.95
N LYS A 110 9.24 -16.47 -18.47
CA LYS A 110 9.80 -17.81 -18.68
C LYS A 110 9.86 -18.62 -17.37
N GLY A 111 10.25 -17.97 -16.28
CA GLY A 111 10.25 -18.52 -14.92
C GLY A 111 8.91 -19.07 -14.49
N ILE A 112 7.88 -18.23 -14.61
CA ILE A 112 6.51 -18.60 -14.28
C ILE A 112 5.98 -19.72 -15.17
N ILE A 113 6.26 -19.71 -16.48
CA ILE A 113 5.83 -20.79 -17.38
C ILE A 113 6.49 -22.11 -16.99
N HIS A 114 7.78 -22.09 -16.64
CA HIS A 114 8.49 -23.29 -16.20
C HIS A 114 7.90 -23.85 -14.91
N TYR A 115 7.72 -23.00 -13.89
CA TYR A 115 7.07 -23.34 -12.63
C TYR A 115 5.69 -23.98 -12.84
N LEU A 116 4.81 -23.33 -13.61
CA LEU A 116 3.46 -23.84 -13.85
C LEU A 116 3.49 -25.21 -14.55
N LYS A 117 4.41 -25.43 -15.48
CA LYS A 117 4.55 -26.72 -16.19
C LYS A 117 5.10 -27.82 -15.28
N GLU A 118 6.09 -27.51 -14.47
CA GLU A 118 6.75 -28.48 -13.58
C GLU A 118 5.80 -28.98 -12.48
N PHE A 119 5.02 -28.07 -11.90
CA PHE A 119 4.13 -28.37 -10.78
C PHE A 119 2.67 -28.59 -11.18
N SER A 120 2.38 -28.69 -12.48
CA SER A 120 1.03 -28.95 -12.99
C SER A 120 0.39 -30.18 -12.34
N TYR A 121 -0.84 -30.00 -11.84
CA TYR A 121 -1.64 -31.00 -11.13
C TYR A 121 -1.02 -31.50 -9.82
N ARG A 122 -0.14 -30.70 -9.22
CA ARG A 122 0.58 -31.01 -7.98
C ARG A 122 0.65 -29.78 -7.08
N ASN A 123 1.23 -29.98 -5.91
CA ASN A 123 1.48 -28.92 -4.95
C ASN A 123 2.90 -28.35 -5.06
N ALA A 124 3.07 -27.11 -4.61
CA ALA A 124 4.37 -26.42 -4.53
C ALA A 124 4.55 -25.67 -3.20
N LYS A 125 5.81 -25.46 -2.81
CA LYS A 125 6.25 -24.64 -1.67
C LYS A 125 6.89 -23.34 -2.14
N ASN A 126 7.13 -22.41 -1.21
CA ASN A 126 7.90 -21.19 -1.50
C ASN A 126 9.23 -21.46 -2.21
N ASP A 127 9.99 -22.45 -1.76
CA ASP A 127 11.29 -22.77 -2.33
C ASP A 127 11.20 -23.26 -3.78
N ASP A 128 10.13 -23.97 -4.14
CA ASP A 128 9.93 -24.50 -5.49
C ASP A 128 9.77 -23.39 -6.52
N LEU A 129 9.02 -22.34 -6.17
CA LEU A 129 8.88 -21.13 -6.99
C LEU A 129 10.23 -20.43 -7.16
N TRP A 130 10.98 -20.22 -6.07
CA TRP A 130 12.26 -19.53 -6.15
C TRP A 130 13.30 -20.33 -6.93
N ASN A 131 13.33 -21.64 -6.79
CA ASN A 131 14.19 -22.51 -7.58
C ASN A 131 13.85 -22.39 -9.09
N SER A 132 12.56 -22.39 -9.44
CA SER A 132 12.09 -22.26 -10.83
C SER A 132 12.52 -20.93 -11.47
N LEU A 133 12.38 -19.82 -10.73
CA LEU A 133 12.78 -18.49 -11.18
C LEU A 133 14.31 -18.33 -11.24
N SER A 134 15.03 -18.95 -10.31
CA SER A 134 16.49 -18.90 -10.24
C SER A 134 17.15 -19.66 -11.39
N ASN A 135 16.67 -20.87 -11.72
CA ASN A 135 17.28 -21.75 -12.73
C ASN A 135 17.32 -21.17 -14.16
N LEU A 136 16.48 -20.16 -14.44
CA LEU A 136 16.39 -19.50 -15.74
C LEU A 136 17.24 -18.22 -15.85
N THR A 137 17.97 -17.89 -14.78
CA THR A 137 18.96 -16.81 -14.75
C THR A 137 20.38 -17.40 -14.80
N PHE A 138 21.38 -16.61 -15.19
CA PHE A 138 22.77 -17.10 -15.25
C PHE A 138 23.23 -17.61 -13.87
N PRO A 139 24.17 -18.57 -13.76
CA PRO A 139 24.53 -19.21 -12.49
C PRO A 139 24.91 -18.28 -11.33
N LYS A 140 25.33 -17.03 -11.62
CA LYS A 140 25.57 -15.99 -10.60
C LYS A 140 24.30 -15.24 -10.16
N GLU A 141 23.38 -15.00 -11.09
CA GLU A 141 22.08 -14.33 -10.82
C GLU A 141 21.09 -15.29 -10.13
N SER A 142 21.23 -16.60 -10.37
CA SER A 142 20.30 -17.62 -9.85
C SER A 142 20.36 -17.75 -8.33
N VAL A 143 21.56 -17.83 -7.76
CA VAL A 143 21.75 -17.89 -6.32
C VAL A 143 21.24 -16.61 -5.64
N GLU A 144 21.33 -15.47 -6.33
CA GLU A 144 20.94 -14.15 -5.80
C GLU A 144 19.43 -13.97 -5.68
N VAL A 145 18.62 -14.50 -6.61
CA VAL A 145 17.15 -14.38 -6.56
C VAL A 145 16.57 -15.13 -5.36
N LYS A 146 16.99 -16.38 -5.14
CA LYS A 146 16.47 -17.19 -4.03
C LYS A 146 16.82 -16.56 -2.69
N GLU A 147 18.08 -16.18 -2.49
CA GLU A 147 18.51 -15.50 -1.27
C GLU A 147 17.75 -14.19 -1.05
N MET A 148 17.60 -13.38 -2.10
CA MET A 148 16.84 -12.13 -2.04
C MET A 148 15.39 -12.38 -1.61
N MET A 149 14.64 -13.21 -2.33
CA MET A 149 13.21 -13.38 -2.11
C MET A 149 12.88 -14.08 -0.79
N THR A 150 13.79 -14.92 -0.29
CA THR A 150 13.68 -15.50 1.06
C THR A 150 13.66 -14.41 2.14
N THR A 151 14.43 -13.33 1.98
CA THR A 151 14.39 -12.20 2.92
C THR A 151 13.05 -11.46 2.90
N TRP A 152 12.33 -11.48 1.78
CA TRP A 152 11.04 -10.79 1.60
C TRP A 152 9.83 -11.60 2.05
N THR A 153 9.88 -12.94 1.99
CA THR A 153 8.73 -13.79 2.36
C THR A 153 8.79 -14.32 3.80
N LEU A 154 9.98 -14.49 4.38
CA LEU A 154 10.13 -15.06 5.73
C LEU A 154 10.24 -14.01 6.85
N GLN A 155 10.32 -12.73 6.51
CA GLN A 155 10.41 -11.63 7.47
C GLN A 155 9.22 -10.68 7.32
N LYS A 156 8.61 -10.30 8.44
CA LYS A 156 7.50 -9.35 8.44
C LYS A 156 7.95 -7.89 8.30
N GLY A 157 7.09 -7.07 7.72
CA GLY A 157 7.28 -5.63 7.62
C GLY A 157 7.91 -5.21 6.29
N ILE A 158 8.27 -3.93 6.21
CA ILE A 158 8.78 -3.28 5.01
C ILE A 158 10.04 -2.49 5.36
N PRO A 159 11.10 -2.51 4.53
CA PRO A 159 12.27 -1.68 4.77
C PRO A 159 12.01 -0.21 4.47
N LEU A 160 12.61 0.64 5.29
CA LEU A 160 12.85 2.05 5.04
C LEU A 160 14.31 2.21 4.59
N VAL A 161 14.50 2.79 3.41
CA VAL A 161 15.80 3.15 2.85
C VAL A 161 16.06 4.62 3.18
N VAL A 162 17.03 4.88 4.06
CA VAL A 162 17.50 6.21 4.41
C VAL A 162 18.65 6.58 3.49
N VAL A 163 18.51 7.70 2.79
CA VAL A 163 19.48 8.23 1.85
C VAL A 163 20.04 9.52 2.42
N LYS A 164 21.35 9.52 2.69
CA LYS A 164 22.09 10.70 3.09
C LYS A 164 23.06 11.08 2.00
N ARG A 165 23.06 12.36 1.62
CA ARG A 165 23.92 12.90 0.57
C ARG A 165 25.05 13.72 1.18
N ASP A 166 26.28 13.44 0.77
CA ASP A 166 27.47 14.21 1.11
C ASP A 166 28.24 14.54 -0.18
N GLY A 167 27.94 15.71 -0.76
CA GLY A 167 28.42 16.09 -2.09
C GLY A 167 27.91 15.14 -3.18
N ASP A 168 28.83 14.43 -3.81
CA ASP A 168 28.55 13.46 -4.89
C ASP A 168 28.45 12.02 -4.36
N SER A 169 28.71 11.78 -3.07
CA SER A 169 28.57 10.46 -2.46
C SER A 169 27.24 10.33 -1.71
N LEU A 170 26.60 9.17 -1.85
CA LEU A 170 25.35 8.81 -1.19
C LEU A 170 25.62 7.69 -0.19
N THR A 171 25.37 7.94 1.09
CA THR A 171 25.29 6.89 2.10
C THR A 171 23.85 6.38 2.17
N ILE A 172 23.68 5.08 1.97
CA ILE A 172 22.39 4.41 1.95
C ILE A 172 22.33 3.46 3.13
N GLN A 173 21.30 3.60 3.95
CA GLN A 173 21.05 2.73 5.10
C GLN A 173 19.67 2.10 4.97
N GLN A 174 19.55 0.81 5.31
CA GLN A 174 18.26 0.16 5.48
C GLN A 174 17.94 -0.07 6.96
N GLU A 175 16.66 0.07 7.27
CA GLU A 175 16.07 -0.23 8.57
C GLU A 175 14.62 -0.70 8.38
N ARG A 176 14.00 -1.29 9.39
CA ARG A 176 12.59 -1.66 9.34
C ARG A 176 11.74 -0.41 9.52
N PHE A 177 10.80 -0.16 8.61
CA PHE A 177 9.82 0.90 8.81
C PHE A 177 8.85 0.52 9.93
N LEU A 178 8.65 1.45 10.86
CA LEU A 178 7.71 1.32 11.96
C LEU A 178 6.80 2.55 12.00
N LYS A 179 5.48 2.32 11.94
CA LYS A 179 4.47 3.38 12.03
C LYS A 179 4.11 3.63 13.49
N GLY A 180 4.18 4.89 13.94
CA GLY A 180 3.84 5.29 15.31
C GLY A 180 4.85 4.84 16.38
N VAL A 181 6.04 4.40 15.97
CA VAL A 181 7.19 4.14 16.84
C VAL A 181 8.35 4.98 16.31
N PHE A 182 8.83 5.90 17.13
CA PHE A 182 9.82 6.92 16.77
C PHE A 182 11.23 6.46 17.14
N LYS A 183 12.28 7.05 16.54
CA LYS A 183 13.68 6.66 16.85
C LYS A 183 14.03 6.83 18.32
N GLU A 184 13.37 7.77 18.98
CA GLU A 184 13.56 8.12 20.39
C GLU A 184 12.84 7.14 21.33
N ASP A 185 11.89 6.35 20.83
CA ASP A 185 11.13 5.43 21.66
C ASP A 185 12.02 4.27 22.14
N PRO A 186 11.93 3.87 23.42
CA PRO A 186 12.77 2.81 23.98
C PRO A 186 12.64 1.47 23.24
N GLU A 187 11.45 1.17 22.72
CA GLU A 187 11.15 -0.06 22.00
C GLU A 187 11.67 -0.07 20.56
N TRP A 188 12.00 1.09 19.99
CA TRP A 188 12.39 1.20 18.59
C TRP A 188 13.62 0.33 18.28
N LYS A 189 14.67 0.42 19.10
CA LYS A 189 15.90 -0.38 18.90
C LYS A 189 15.63 -1.87 18.91
N ALA A 190 14.82 -2.36 19.86
CA ALA A 190 14.46 -3.77 19.96
C ALA A 190 13.65 -4.25 18.74
N LEU A 191 12.79 -3.39 18.18
CA LEU A 191 11.97 -3.71 17.01
C LEU A 191 12.73 -3.68 15.66
N GLN A 192 13.98 -3.18 15.66
CA GLN A 192 14.87 -3.14 14.50
C GLN A 192 15.78 -4.38 14.37
N GLU A 193 15.90 -5.19 15.42
CA GLU A 193 16.83 -6.32 15.45
C GLU A 193 16.43 -7.41 14.44
N ARG A 194 17.45 -8.06 13.85
CA ARG A 194 17.34 -9.23 12.94
C ARG A 194 16.69 -8.98 11.58
N TYR A 195 16.27 -7.75 11.27
CA TYR A 195 15.74 -7.42 9.95
C TYR A 195 16.85 -6.96 9.00
N LEU A 196 16.95 -7.65 7.87
CA LEU A 196 17.81 -7.29 6.75
C LEU A 196 17.18 -7.81 5.46
N TRP A 197 17.03 -6.95 4.47
CA TRP A 197 16.50 -7.30 3.16
C TRP A 197 17.59 -7.14 2.10
N GLN A 198 17.55 -7.98 1.07
CA GLN A 198 18.28 -7.68 -0.17
C GLN A 198 17.39 -6.82 -1.05
N ILE A 199 17.69 -5.52 -1.12
CA ILE A 199 16.81 -4.54 -1.76
C ILE A 199 17.33 -4.20 -3.16
N PRO A 200 16.60 -4.52 -4.25
CA PRO A 200 16.95 -4.08 -5.59
C PRO A 200 16.60 -2.59 -5.74
N LEU A 201 17.54 -1.74 -5.33
CA LEU A 201 17.42 -0.30 -5.44
C LEU A 201 17.42 0.11 -6.91
N THR A 202 16.56 1.08 -7.20
CA THR A 202 16.54 1.78 -8.49
C THR A 202 16.56 3.26 -8.20
N TYR A 203 17.31 4.05 -8.97
CA TYR A 203 17.26 5.50 -8.83
C TYR A 203 17.48 6.20 -10.17
N SER A 204 16.93 7.42 -10.26
CA SER A 204 17.23 8.38 -11.31
C SER A 204 17.65 9.71 -10.68
N THR A 205 18.21 10.60 -11.48
CA THR A 205 18.77 11.86 -10.99
C THR A 205 18.26 13.04 -11.81
N SER A 206 18.50 14.25 -11.35
CA SER A 206 18.12 15.46 -12.08
C SER A 206 18.77 15.63 -13.45
N SER A 207 19.98 15.08 -13.64
CA SER A 207 20.75 15.22 -14.89
C SER A 207 20.45 14.11 -15.89
N SER A 208 19.90 12.99 -15.44
CA SER A 208 19.74 11.79 -16.25
C SER A 208 18.49 11.00 -15.85
N ASP A 209 17.64 10.75 -16.86
CA ASP A 209 16.47 9.88 -16.75
C ASP A 209 16.83 8.38 -16.79
N VAL A 210 18.12 8.06 -16.95
CA VAL A 210 18.63 6.68 -16.91
C VAL A 210 18.36 6.08 -15.53
N ILE A 211 17.78 4.87 -15.55
CA ILE A 211 17.49 4.13 -14.33
C ILE A 211 18.74 3.35 -13.93
N HIS A 212 19.40 3.81 -12.88
CA HIS A 212 20.50 3.11 -12.24
C HIS A 212 19.95 2.04 -11.29
N ARG A 213 20.67 0.93 -11.15
CA ARG A 213 20.28 -0.22 -10.33
C ARG A 213 21.42 -0.63 -9.41
N HIS A 214 21.09 -0.92 -8.15
CA HIS A 214 22.05 -1.37 -7.13
C HIS A 214 21.36 -2.33 -6.17
N ILE A 215 22.04 -3.37 -5.69
CA ILE A 215 21.47 -4.31 -4.72
C ILE A 215 22.05 -4.03 -3.34
N LEU A 216 21.22 -3.49 -2.45
CA LEU A 216 21.62 -3.25 -1.06
C LEU A 216 21.49 -4.54 -0.26
N LYS A 217 22.62 -5.19 0.03
CA LYS A 217 22.69 -6.45 0.80
C LYS A 217 23.04 -6.26 2.28
N SER A 218 23.73 -5.18 2.60
CA SER A 218 24.18 -4.81 3.95
C SER A 218 23.24 -3.80 4.59
N LYS A 219 23.40 -3.56 5.90
CA LYS A 219 22.66 -2.50 6.61
C LYS A 219 22.97 -1.10 6.08
N THR A 220 24.20 -0.89 5.62
CA THR A 220 24.68 0.38 5.09
C THR A 220 25.59 0.11 3.90
N ASP A 221 25.51 0.99 2.91
CA ASP A 221 26.35 0.97 1.70
C ASP A 221 26.53 2.40 1.16
N THR A 222 27.46 2.57 0.23
CA THR A 222 27.79 3.87 -0.37
C THR A 222 27.72 3.81 -1.89
N LEU A 223 27.13 4.81 -2.53
CA LEU A 223 27.07 4.97 -3.98
C LEU A 223 27.59 6.35 -4.39
N ASP A 224 28.45 6.40 -5.38
CA ASP A 224 28.93 7.66 -5.95
C ASP A 224 28.08 8.04 -7.17
N LEU A 225 27.61 9.29 -7.19
CA LEU A 225 26.86 9.85 -8.31
C LEU A 225 27.83 10.28 -9.42
N PRO A 226 27.55 9.94 -10.69
CA PRO A 226 28.47 10.22 -11.79
C PRO A 226 28.59 11.71 -12.12
N ASP A 227 27.55 12.50 -11.84
CA ASP A 227 27.44 13.92 -12.20
C ASP A 227 26.92 14.79 -11.04
N LYS A 228 27.15 16.10 -11.14
CA LYS A 228 26.54 17.08 -10.22
C LYS A 228 25.03 17.13 -10.42
N ASN A 229 24.31 16.57 -9.45
CA ASN A 229 22.85 16.48 -9.49
C ASN A 229 22.20 17.45 -8.49
N SER A 230 21.06 18.04 -8.83
CA SER A 230 20.26 18.85 -7.89
C SER A 230 19.36 18.00 -7.01
N TRP A 231 19.03 16.77 -7.42
CA TRP A 231 18.28 15.81 -6.61
C TRP A 231 18.53 14.37 -7.11
N VAL A 232 18.24 13.40 -6.24
CA VAL A 232 18.21 11.97 -6.57
C VAL A 232 16.86 11.39 -6.12
N LYS A 233 16.24 10.57 -6.96
CA LYS A 233 14.97 9.89 -6.68
C LYS A 233 15.19 8.39 -6.70
N PHE A 234 15.14 7.76 -5.54
CA PHE A 234 15.13 6.29 -5.39
C PHE A 234 13.72 5.71 -5.55
N ASN A 235 13.65 4.40 -5.77
CA ASN A 235 12.43 3.65 -6.04
C ASN A 235 11.67 4.22 -7.25
N VAL A 236 12.30 4.15 -8.43
CA VAL A 236 11.73 4.67 -9.67
C VAL A 236 10.39 3.99 -9.94
N ASP A 237 9.36 4.79 -10.20
CA ASP A 237 7.98 4.39 -10.40
C ASP A 237 7.34 3.64 -9.21
N SER A 238 7.97 3.68 -8.04
CA SER A 238 7.57 2.92 -6.85
C SER A 238 7.46 1.42 -7.12
N ASN A 239 8.33 0.85 -7.96
CA ASN A 239 8.28 -0.58 -8.31
C ASN A 239 8.82 -1.49 -7.21
N GLY A 240 9.66 -0.97 -6.32
CA GLY A 240 10.19 -1.68 -5.16
C GLY A 240 9.27 -1.61 -3.95
N TYR A 241 9.18 -2.71 -3.19
CA TYR A 241 8.39 -2.79 -1.96
C TYR A 241 9.17 -2.21 -0.77
N TYR A 242 9.56 -0.94 -0.84
CA TYR A 242 10.29 -0.21 0.20
C TYR A 242 9.97 1.27 0.16
N MET A 243 10.06 1.94 1.31
CA MET A 243 9.94 3.40 1.40
C MET A 243 11.31 4.05 1.36
N VAL A 244 11.36 5.31 0.94
CA VAL A 244 12.59 6.10 0.90
C VAL A 244 12.46 7.35 1.78
N HIS A 245 13.44 7.56 2.66
CA HIS A 245 13.62 8.79 3.40
C HIS A 245 14.92 9.47 2.96
N TYR A 246 14.81 10.71 2.52
CA TYR A 246 15.97 11.56 2.23
C TYR A 246 16.30 12.39 3.47
N GLU A 247 17.51 12.30 3.99
CA GLU A 247 17.97 13.27 5.00
C GLU A 247 18.14 14.66 4.36
N GLU A 248 18.18 15.71 5.18
CA GLU A 248 18.38 17.08 4.69
C GLU A 248 19.70 17.20 3.90
N PRO A 249 19.71 17.89 2.75
CA PRO A 249 18.64 18.72 2.18
C PRO A 249 17.69 17.99 1.19
N GLY A 250 17.71 16.65 1.11
CA GLY A 250 17.12 15.91 -0.01
C GLY A 250 15.60 16.07 -0.19
N TRP A 251 14.81 16.14 0.90
CA TRP A 251 13.38 16.44 0.78
C TRP A 251 13.13 17.85 0.26
N ASP A 252 13.91 18.83 0.70
CA ASP A 252 13.77 20.22 0.24
C ASP A 252 14.11 20.36 -1.25
N GLU A 253 15.12 19.63 -1.74
CA GLU A 253 15.45 19.54 -3.16
C GLU A 253 14.29 18.98 -3.99
N LEU A 254 13.66 17.90 -3.53
CA LEU A 254 12.52 17.26 -4.20
C LEU A 254 11.24 18.12 -4.14
N ILE A 255 10.94 18.73 -2.99
CA ILE A 255 9.80 19.66 -2.82
C ILE A 255 9.97 20.89 -3.72
N LYS A 256 11.20 21.44 -3.79
CA LYS A 256 11.52 22.53 -4.71
C LYS A 256 11.30 22.11 -6.16
N GLN A 257 11.76 20.92 -6.56
CA GLN A 257 11.56 20.40 -7.91
C GLN A 257 10.08 20.26 -8.25
N LEU A 258 9.26 19.69 -7.36
CA LEU A 258 7.81 19.55 -7.56
C LEU A 258 7.13 20.93 -7.75
N ASN A 259 7.50 21.91 -6.93
CA ASN A 259 6.94 23.25 -6.99
C ASN A 259 7.44 24.08 -8.19
N GLN A 260 8.64 23.81 -8.71
CA GLN A 260 9.16 24.51 -9.89
C GLN A 260 8.69 23.85 -11.18
N ASN A 261 8.90 22.54 -11.31
CA ASN A 261 8.50 21.76 -12.47
C ASN A 261 8.29 20.28 -12.08
N HIS A 262 7.08 19.93 -11.64
CA HIS A 262 6.73 18.55 -11.28
C HIS A 262 6.82 17.56 -12.46
N SER A 263 6.78 18.02 -13.72
CA SER A 263 6.83 17.13 -14.88
C SER A 263 8.18 16.43 -15.11
N LEU A 264 9.27 16.94 -14.49
CA LEU A 264 10.59 16.28 -14.53
C LEU A 264 10.64 15.01 -13.67
N LEU A 265 9.73 14.85 -12.72
CA LEU A 265 9.56 13.60 -11.98
C LEU A 265 8.47 12.78 -12.64
N ARG A 266 8.68 11.47 -12.80
CA ARG A 266 7.69 10.57 -13.42
C ARG A 266 6.38 10.59 -12.63
N PRO A 267 5.20 10.40 -13.26
CA PRO A 267 3.92 10.41 -12.55
C PRO A 267 3.86 9.49 -11.33
N LYS A 268 4.41 8.27 -11.44
CA LYS A 268 4.47 7.32 -10.33
C LYS A 268 5.51 7.67 -9.26
N ASP A 269 6.58 8.38 -9.64
CA ASP A 269 7.52 8.93 -8.66
C ASP A 269 6.84 9.98 -7.77
N ARG A 270 5.96 10.81 -8.34
CA ARG A 270 5.20 11.80 -7.57
C ARG A 270 4.22 11.15 -6.59
N ILE A 271 3.52 10.10 -7.02
CA ILE A 271 2.65 9.27 -6.15
C ILE A 271 3.47 8.69 -4.98
N GLY A 272 4.63 8.11 -5.29
CA GLY A 272 5.53 7.54 -4.29
C GLY A 272 6.04 8.58 -3.29
N LEU A 273 6.47 9.76 -3.78
CA LEU A 273 6.93 10.85 -2.92
C LEU A 273 5.85 11.34 -1.96
N ILE A 274 4.61 11.53 -2.44
CA ILE A 274 3.47 11.90 -1.58
C ILE A 274 3.23 10.80 -0.53
N HIS A 275 3.21 9.54 -0.96
CA HIS A 275 2.97 8.41 -0.06
C HIS A 275 4.03 8.33 1.04
N ASP A 276 5.30 8.33 0.66
CA ASP A 276 6.44 8.21 1.56
C ASP A 276 6.49 9.39 2.52
N ALA A 277 6.29 10.63 2.07
CA ALA A 277 6.28 11.81 2.93
C ALA A 277 5.27 11.67 4.08
N PHE A 278 4.00 11.33 3.79
CA PHE A 278 2.98 11.16 4.83
C PHE A 278 3.17 9.90 5.69
N GLN A 279 3.74 8.82 5.14
CA GLN A 279 4.15 7.67 5.95
C GLN A 279 5.30 8.04 6.91
N LEU A 280 6.27 8.83 6.47
CA LEU A 280 7.39 9.29 7.27
C LEU A 280 6.98 10.26 8.37
N VAL A 281 5.95 11.09 8.16
CA VAL A 281 5.31 11.86 9.24
C VAL A 281 4.77 10.92 10.32
N SER A 282 4.09 9.84 9.91
CA SER A 282 3.58 8.83 10.84
C SER A 282 4.68 8.04 11.57
N ALA A 283 5.90 8.01 11.01
CA ALA A 283 7.09 7.43 11.64
C ALA A 283 7.97 8.48 12.35
N GLY A 284 7.55 9.76 12.38
CA GLY A 284 8.31 10.88 12.96
C GLY A 284 9.66 11.15 12.30
N ARG A 285 9.84 10.76 11.04
CA ARG A 285 11.05 11.00 10.24
C ARG A 285 10.97 12.27 9.40
N LEU A 286 9.76 12.76 9.17
CA LEU A 286 9.48 14.00 8.46
C LEU A 286 8.47 14.81 9.28
N SER A 287 8.60 16.12 9.29
CA SER A 287 7.62 16.99 9.93
C SER A 287 6.36 17.12 9.08
N LEU A 288 5.20 17.32 9.72
CA LEU A 288 3.92 17.40 8.99
C LEU A 288 3.91 18.60 8.03
N ASP A 289 4.48 19.74 8.44
CA ASP A 289 4.63 20.94 7.61
C ASP A 289 5.40 20.65 6.31
N LYS A 290 6.51 19.91 6.35
CA LYS A 290 7.23 19.51 5.11
C LYS A 290 6.38 18.65 4.19
N ALA A 291 5.61 17.69 4.75
CA ALA A 291 4.70 16.88 3.95
C ALA A 291 3.53 17.69 3.37
N LEU A 292 3.01 18.67 4.11
CA LEU A 292 1.98 19.60 3.61
C LEU A 292 2.55 20.56 2.56
N ASP A 293 3.78 21.03 2.72
CA ASP A 293 4.48 21.85 1.72
C ASP A 293 4.69 21.09 0.41
N LEU A 294 4.90 19.78 0.48
CA LEU A 294 4.91 18.92 -0.70
C LEU A 294 3.55 18.95 -1.43
N THR A 295 2.42 19.11 -0.75
CA THR A 295 1.10 19.17 -1.43
C THR A 295 0.84 20.48 -2.17
N ARG A 296 1.67 21.52 -1.99
CA ARG A 296 1.47 22.85 -2.62
C ARG A 296 1.57 22.85 -4.14
N TYR A 297 2.22 21.84 -4.74
CA TYR A 297 2.28 21.74 -6.20
C TYR A 297 1.01 21.14 -6.82
N LEU A 298 0.17 20.45 -6.04
CA LEU A 298 -1.01 19.70 -6.53
C LEU A 298 -2.00 20.53 -7.37
N PRO A 299 -2.23 21.84 -7.13
CA PRO A 299 -3.09 22.64 -8.02
C PRO A 299 -2.61 22.71 -9.47
N ARG A 300 -1.34 22.41 -9.75
CA ARG A 300 -0.76 22.32 -11.10
C ARG A 300 -0.62 20.87 -11.59
N GLU A 301 -0.94 19.88 -10.77
CA GLU A 301 -0.86 18.47 -11.13
C GLU A 301 -2.00 18.09 -12.08
N THR A 302 -1.64 17.44 -13.19
CA THR A 302 -2.59 16.95 -14.20
C THR A 302 -2.76 15.43 -14.17
N SER A 303 -1.85 14.71 -13.50
CA SER A 303 -1.95 13.27 -13.33
C SER A 303 -2.95 12.93 -12.23
N SER A 304 -4.15 12.46 -12.61
CA SER A 304 -5.23 12.10 -11.67
C SER A 304 -4.77 11.18 -10.53
N PRO A 305 -3.96 10.12 -10.76
CA PRO A 305 -3.49 9.26 -9.67
C PRO A 305 -2.63 9.99 -8.62
N ALA A 306 -1.80 10.95 -9.03
CA ALA A 306 -0.96 11.73 -8.12
C ALA A 306 -1.80 12.74 -7.34
N LEU A 307 -2.74 13.41 -8.03
CA LEU A 307 -3.70 14.32 -7.41
C LEU A 307 -4.53 13.58 -6.35
N LEU A 308 -5.22 12.50 -6.73
CA LEU A 308 -6.04 11.70 -5.83
C LEU A 308 -5.24 11.17 -4.63
N LYS A 309 -3.96 10.82 -4.82
CA LYS A 309 -3.11 10.37 -3.71
C LYS A 309 -2.89 11.46 -2.66
N GLY A 310 -2.63 12.70 -3.09
CA GLY A 310 -2.53 13.84 -2.19
C GLY A 310 -3.84 14.11 -1.46
N LEU A 311 -4.96 14.09 -2.20
CA LEU A 311 -6.30 14.32 -1.65
C LEU A 311 -6.69 13.30 -0.59
N GLN A 312 -6.35 12.03 -0.82
CA GLN A 312 -6.63 10.96 0.13
C GLN A 312 -6.07 11.27 1.53
N TYR A 313 -4.88 11.88 1.62
CA TYR A 313 -4.28 12.25 2.91
C TYR A 313 -4.95 13.48 3.54
N LEU A 314 -5.24 14.50 2.74
CA LEU A 314 -5.92 15.70 3.23
C LEU A 314 -7.34 15.38 3.73
N GLU A 315 -8.08 14.53 3.01
CA GLU A 315 -9.39 14.04 3.41
C GLU A 315 -9.32 13.24 4.71
N LEU A 316 -8.29 12.39 4.86
CA LEU A 316 -8.06 11.62 6.08
C LEU A 316 -7.92 12.55 7.29
N PHE A 317 -7.11 13.61 7.18
CA PHE A 317 -6.93 14.59 8.25
C PHE A 317 -8.22 15.34 8.56
N TYR A 318 -8.96 15.77 7.54
CA TYR A 318 -10.26 16.41 7.73
C TYR A 318 -11.20 15.51 8.54
N ARG A 319 -11.37 14.25 8.13
CA ARG A 319 -12.24 13.29 8.82
C ARG A 319 -11.79 13.04 10.26
N MET A 320 -10.49 12.99 10.52
CA MET A 320 -9.95 12.82 11.88
C MET A 320 -10.28 14.03 12.78
N VAL A 321 -10.13 15.24 12.27
CA VAL A 321 -10.39 16.49 13.01
C VAL A 321 -11.88 16.72 13.21
N ASP A 322 -12.69 16.52 12.17
CA ASP A 322 -14.15 16.69 12.17
C ASP A 322 -14.82 15.78 13.21
N ARG A 323 -14.39 14.51 13.29
CA ARG A 323 -14.89 13.55 14.30
C ARG A 323 -14.57 13.93 15.74
N ARG A 324 -13.56 14.79 15.94
CA ARG A 324 -13.16 15.31 17.26
C ARG A 324 -13.83 16.66 17.57
N ASN A 325 -14.70 17.17 16.69
CA ASN A 325 -15.35 18.48 16.80
C ASN A 325 -14.34 19.63 17.02
N ILE A 326 -13.15 19.54 16.41
CA ILE A 326 -12.13 20.60 16.49
C ILE A 326 -12.42 21.63 15.39
N SER A 327 -13.38 22.52 15.66
CA SER A 327 -13.99 23.43 14.67
C SER A 327 -12.99 24.41 14.05
N ASP A 328 -12.01 24.89 14.81
CA ASP A 328 -11.01 25.85 14.33
C ASP A 328 -10.12 25.27 13.23
N VAL A 329 -9.78 23.99 13.32
CA VAL A 329 -8.95 23.30 12.31
C VAL A 329 -9.80 22.83 11.14
N SER A 330 -11.02 22.33 11.39
CA SER A 330 -11.90 21.83 10.33
C SER A 330 -12.44 22.96 9.44
N GLU A 331 -12.70 24.15 9.98
CA GLU A 331 -13.09 25.34 9.21
C GLU A 331 -11.94 25.85 8.34
N ASN A 332 -10.72 25.93 8.89
CA ASN A 332 -9.54 26.39 8.14
C ASN A 332 -9.09 25.41 7.04
N LEU A 333 -9.32 24.10 7.24
CA LEU A 333 -9.12 23.10 6.19
C LEU A 333 -10.08 23.30 5.00
N LYS A 334 -11.31 23.80 5.23
CA LYS A 334 -12.27 24.08 4.15
C LYS A 334 -11.90 25.32 3.35
N THR A 335 -11.33 26.34 3.97
CA THR A 335 -11.07 27.66 3.34
C THR A 335 -9.79 27.72 2.51
N THR A 336 -8.89 26.73 2.65
CA THR A 336 -7.63 26.73 1.90
C THR A 336 -7.91 26.62 0.40
N VAL A 337 -7.28 27.46 -0.42
CA VAL A 337 -7.57 27.65 -1.87
C VAL A 337 -7.55 26.33 -2.67
N GLY A 338 -6.73 25.35 -2.26
CA GLY A 338 -6.77 24.00 -2.81
C GLY A 338 -8.05 23.25 -2.44
N TRP A 339 -8.48 23.26 -1.18
CA TRP A 339 -9.61 22.48 -0.69
C TRP A 339 -10.95 22.89 -1.32
N ASN A 340 -11.18 24.18 -1.58
CA ASN A 340 -12.40 24.64 -2.27
C ASN A 340 -12.48 24.15 -3.72
N TYR A 341 -11.37 24.24 -4.48
CA TYR A 341 -11.29 23.68 -5.83
C TYR A 341 -11.44 22.15 -5.81
N LEU A 342 -10.87 21.48 -4.80
CA LEU A 342 -10.88 20.03 -4.66
C LEU A 342 -12.22 19.48 -4.17
N LEU A 343 -12.93 20.21 -3.33
CA LEU A 343 -14.32 19.96 -2.94
C LEU A 343 -15.24 20.13 -4.15
N GLU A 344 -15.04 21.19 -4.94
CA GLU A 344 -15.77 21.41 -6.20
C GLU A 344 -15.51 20.26 -7.21
N GLN A 345 -14.26 19.82 -7.40
CA GLN A 345 -13.96 18.67 -8.28
C GLN A 345 -14.47 17.32 -7.72
N TYR A 346 -14.48 17.13 -6.40
CA TYR A 346 -15.05 15.95 -5.74
C TYR A 346 -16.58 15.92 -5.84
N GLU A 347 -17.24 17.08 -5.71
CA GLU A 347 -18.69 17.26 -5.86
C GLU A 347 -19.15 17.16 -7.33
N LEU A 348 -18.30 17.56 -8.28
CA LEU A 348 -18.52 17.40 -9.73
C LEU A 348 -18.17 15.97 -10.24
N SER A 349 -17.49 15.16 -9.43
CA SER A 349 -17.14 13.77 -9.77
C SER A 349 -18.36 12.86 -9.68
N VAL A 350 -18.80 12.33 -10.82
CA VAL A 350 -20.00 11.48 -10.94
C VAL A 350 -19.78 10.02 -10.51
N SER A 351 -18.65 9.66 -9.90
CA SER A 351 -18.34 8.26 -9.57
C SER A 351 -17.36 8.09 -8.41
N GLY A 352 -17.86 7.46 -7.33
CA GLY A 352 -17.03 6.74 -6.36
C GLY A 352 -17.73 6.48 -5.01
N ALA A 353 -18.56 7.42 -4.56
CA ALA A 353 -18.91 7.52 -3.14
C ALA A 353 -20.42 7.38 -2.85
N GLU A 354 -21.30 7.46 -3.84
CA GLU A 354 -22.75 7.42 -3.58
C GLU A 354 -23.26 6.00 -3.25
N LYS A 355 -22.61 4.97 -3.78
CA LYS A 355 -22.94 3.55 -3.54
C LYS A 355 -22.43 3.01 -2.20
N ASN A 356 -21.29 3.51 -1.71
CA ASN A 356 -20.77 3.22 -0.36
C ASN A 356 -21.67 3.80 0.76
N LYS A 357 -22.48 4.83 0.46
CA LYS A 357 -23.39 5.49 1.41
C LYS A 357 -24.61 4.63 1.80
N ILE A 358 -25.04 3.67 0.95
CA ILE A 358 -26.19 2.79 1.25
C ILE A 358 -25.74 1.53 2.02
N LEU A 359 -24.53 1.02 1.75
CA LEU A 359 -23.99 -0.14 2.47
C LEU A 359 -23.51 0.20 3.89
N TYR A 360 -22.89 1.36 4.10
CA TYR A 360 -22.48 1.85 5.43
C TYR A 360 -23.67 2.23 6.32
N ALA A 361 -24.78 2.69 5.72
CA ALA A 361 -26.03 2.96 6.44
C ALA A 361 -26.65 1.67 7.03
N LEU A 362 -26.48 0.52 6.38
CA LEU A 362 -27.03 -0.77 6.81
C LEU A 362 -26.12 -1.55 7.79
N SER A 363 -24.81 -1.25 7.85
CA SER A 363 -23.88 -1.86 8.80
C SER A 363 -23.99 -1.34 10.25
N THR A 364 -24.95 -0.47 10.55
CA THR A 364 -25.17 0.12 11.89
C THR A 364 -26.22 -0.62 12.74
N SER A 365 -26.49 -1.89 12.45
CA SER A 365 -27.42 -2.69 13.26
C SER A 365 -26.89 -2.86 14.69
N LYS A 366 -27.57 -2.27 15.68
CA LYS A 366 -27.22 -2.29 17.11
C LYS A 366 -27.59 -3.61 17.83
N HIS A 367 -27.65 -4.72 17.10
CA HIS A 367 -28.18 -6.00 17.58
C HIS A 367 -27.05 -7.06 17.66
N PRO A 368 -26.49 -7.32 18.86
CA PRO A 368 -25.41 -8.28 19.08
C PRO A 368 -25.71 -9.68 18.52
N GLU A 369 -26.98 -10.09 18.53
CA GLU A 369 -27.46 -11.38 18.04
C GLU A 369 -27.25 -11.62 16.53
N LYS A 370 -27.02 -10.58 15.73
CA LYS A 370 -26.76 -10.71 14.28
C LYS A 370 -25.27 -10.89 13.95
N LEU A 371 -24.37 -10.51 14.86
CA LEU A 371 -22.92 -10.69 14.70
C LEU A 371 -22.49 -12.14 14.96
N LEU A 372 -23.25 -12.88 15.78
CA LEU A 372 -23.04 -14.30 16.09
C LEU A 372 -23.35 -15.26 14.93
N LYS A 373 -23.85 -14.76 13.79
CA LYS A 373 -24.17 -15.57 12.60
C LYS A 373 -23.01 -15.79 11.64
N PHE A 374 -21.92 -15.04 11.79
CA PHE A 374 -20.75 -15.13 10.95
C PHE A 374 -19.64 -15.85 11.69
N ASP A 375 -18.85 -16.65 10.97
CA ASP A 375 -17.69 -17.29 11.57
C ASP A 375 -16.74 -16.23 12.13
N LEU A 376 -16.22 -16.46 13.32
CA LEU A 376 -15.37 -15.51 14.04
C LEU A 376 -14.09 -15.13 13.27
N GLY A 377 -13.60 -16.04 12.42
CA GLY A 377 -12.47 -15.81 11.51
C GLY A 377 -12.85 -15.23 10.15
N SER A 378 -14.14 -14.99 9.88
CA SER A 378 -14.61 -14.50 8.58
C SER A 378 -14.09 -13.10 8.28
N PHE A 379 -13.95 -12.83 6.98
CA PHE A 379 -13.62 -11.49 6.49
C PHE A 379 -14.70 -10.46 6.92
N ALA A 380 -15.96 -10.86 6.98
CA ALA A 380 -17.08 -10.02 7.40
C ALA A 380 -16.92 -9.51 8.84
N VAL A 381 -16.64 -10.41 9.80
CA VAL A 381 -16.40 -10.02 11.20
C VAL A 381 -15.18 -9.12 11.33
N ARG A 382 -14.10 -9.43 10.60
CA ARG A 382 -12.89 -8.59 10.55
C ARG A 382 -13.20 -7.16 10.06
N MET A 383 -14.02 -7.02 9.02
CA MET A 383 -14.42 -5.72 8.46
C MET A 383 -15.35 -4.95 9.39
N ILE A 384 -16.26 -5.63 10.10
CA ILE A 384 -17.14 -4.98 11.09
C ILE A 384 -16.30 -4.43 12.24
N ILE A 385 -15.43 -5.26 12.83
CA ILE A 385 -14.56 -4.85 13.93
C ILE A 385 -13.69 -3.67 13.48
N SER A 386 -12.96 -3.82 12.37
CA SER A 386 -12.05 -2.75 11.90
C SER A 386 -12.82 -1.51 11.46
N GLY A 387 -13.88 -1.63 10.68
CA GLY A 387 -14.66 -0.50 10.17
C GLY A 387 -15.30 0.35 11.26
N THR A 388 -15.72 -0.28 12.37
CA THR A 388 -16.35 0.42 13.49
C THR A 388 -15.36 1.02 14.50
N THR A 389 -14.13 0.51 14.59
CA THR A 389 -13.21 0.89 15.68
C THR A 389 -11.85 1.44 15.23
N SER A 390 -11.33 1.04 14.06
CA SER A 390 -9.96 1.41 13.63
C SER A 390 -9.78 2.90 13.39
N HIS A 391 -10.87 3.65 13.34
CA HIS A 391 -10.88 5.07 13.07
C HIS A 391 -10.94 5.94 14.34
N PHE A 392 -11.03 5.33 15.51
CA PHE A 392 -10.93 6.02 16.80
C PHE A 392 -9.52 6.62 17.00
N SER A 393 -9.46 7.66 17.81
CA SER A 393 -8.25 8.47 17.96
C SER A 393 -8.12 9.14 19.34
N SER A 394 -8.91 8.72 20.33
CA SER A 394 -8.83 9.19 21.72
C SER A 394 -8.49 8.06 22.69
N LYS A 395 -7.95 8.43 23.86
CA LYS A 395 -7.58 7.47 24.92
C LYS A 395 -8.80 6.77 25.52
N ASP A 396 -9.93 7.46 25.60
CA ASP A 396 -11.18 6.91 26.13
C ASP A 396 -11.72 5.81 25.20
N GLU A 397 -11.84 6.10 23.90
CA GLU A 397 -12.22 5.10 22.89
C GLU A 397 -11.26 3.91 22.88
N PHE A 398 -9.95 4.14 23.03
CA PHE A 398 -8.96 3.06 23.13
C PHE A 398 -9.24 2.14 24.32
N GLN A 399 -9.53 2.70 25.50
CA GLN A 399 -9.82 1.90 26.69
C GLN A 399 -11.13 1.13 26.55
N GLU A 400 -12.17 1.74 25.98
CA GLU A 400 -13.44 1.07 25.71
C GLU A 400 -13.26 -0.13 24.77
N VAL A 401 -12.55 0.06 23.65
CA VAL A 401 -12.27 -1.02 22.69
C VAL A 401 -11.40 -2.11 23.32
N LYS A 402 -10.40 -1.72 24.13
CA LYS A 402 -9.54 -2.68 24.83
C LYS A 402 -10.34 -3.54 25.82
N LEU A 403 -11.18 -2.91 26.66
CA LEU A 403 -12.05 -3.62 27.59
C LEU A 403 -13.00 -4.57 26.86
N PHE A 404 -13.58 -4.12 25.74
CA PHE A 404 -14.42 -4.96 24.90
C PHE A 404 -13.67 -6.17 24.37
N PHE A 405 -12.48 -5.99 23.76
CA PHE A 405 -11.69 -7.11 23.25
C PHE A 405 -11.18 -8.05 24.35
N ASP A 406 -10.81 -7.53 25.52
CA ASP A 406 -10.39 -8.36 26.65
C ASP A 406 -11.57 -9.19 27.20
N SER A 407 -12.80 -8.65 27.16
CA SER A 407 -14.01 -9.41 27.49
C SER A 407 -14.28 -10.56 26.49
N LEU A 408 -14.00 -10.36 25.20
CA LEU A 408 -14.12 -11.40 24.18
C LEU A 408 -13.03 -12.47 24.34
N LYS A 409 -11.79 -12.07 24.64
CA LYS A 409 -10.69 -13.01 24.95
C LYS A 409 -11.01 -13.86 26.19
N ALA A 410 -11.63 -13.28 27.22
CA ALA A 410 -12.05 -14.02 28.41
C ALA A 410 -13.11 -15.08 28.09
N GLN A 411 -13.87 -14.91 27.00
CA GLN A 411 -14.82 -15.91 26.47
C GLN A 411 -14.15 -16.93 25.53
N GLY A 412 -12.83 -16.89 25.37
CA GLY A 412 -12.05 -17.80 24.52
C GLY A 412 -11.92 -17.33 23.06
N LEU A 413 -12.34 -16.10 22.74
CA LEU A 413 -12.25 -15.56 21.37
C LEU A 413 -10.92 -14.86 21.16
N HIS A 414 -10.07 -15.43 20.30
CA HIS A 414 -8.76 -14.87 19.97
C HIS A 414 -8.67 -14.57 18.47
N LEU A 415 -8.59 -13.28 18.12
CA LEU A 415 -8.43 -12.82 16.74
C LEU A 415 -7.28 -11.81 16.64
N ASP A 416 -6.39 -11.98 15.68
CA ASP A 416 -5.25 -11.06 15.43
C ASP A 416 -5.70 -9.62 15.09
N ILE A 417 -6.93 -9.47 14.58
CA ILE A 417 -7.52 -8.16 14.31
C ILE A 417 -7.65 -7.31 15.56
N PHE A 418 -7.83 -7.91 16.74
CA PHE A 418 -7.92 -7.16 18.00
C PHE A 418 -6.64 -6.36 18.27
N GLN A 419 -5.50 -7.02 18.16
CA GLN A 419 -4.20 -6.38 18.33
C GLN A 419 -3.96 -5.32 17.24
N THR A 420 -4.30 -5.65 15.99
CA THR A 420 -4.16 -4.73 14.85
C THR A 420 -4.96 -3.45 15.03
N VAL A 421 -6.21 -3.55 15.52
CA VAL A 421 -7.09 -2.41 15.80
C VAL A 421 -6.53 -1.57 16.93
N LEU A 422 -6.15 -2.19 18.05
CA LEU A 422 -5.59 -1.46 19.20
C LEU A 422 -4.33 -0.69 18.80
N GLU A 423 -3.42 -1.32 18.06
CA GLU A 423 -2.24 -0.64 17.52
C GLU A 423 -2.60 0.49 16.55
N THR A 424 -3.69 0.36 15.79
CA THR A 424 -4.14 1.41 14.86
C THR A 424 -4.68 2.62 15.62
N ILE A 425 -5.50 2.40 16.65
CA ILE A 425 -6.03 3.47 17.50
C ILE A 425 -4.88 4.17 18.24
N ASP A 426 -3.93 3.41 18.81
CA ASP A 426 -2.74 3.98 19.45
C ASP A 426 -1.91 4.84 18.49
N LYS A 427 -1.71 4.37 17.25
CA LYS A 427 -1.05 5.14 16.19
C LYS A 427 -1.80 6.45 15.88
N ASN A 428 -3.14 6.41 15.82
CA ASN A 428 -3.95 7.61 15.58
C ASN A 428 -3.82 8.63 16.73
N ILE A 429 -3.84 8.17 17.98
CA ILE A 429 -3.65 9.00 19.18
C ILE A 429 -2.28 9.69 19.13
N LYS A 430 -1.20 8.91 18.97
CA LYS A 430 0.17 9.43 18.89
C LYS A 430 0.34 10.41 17.74
N TRP A 431 -0.28 10.13 16.59
CA TRP A 431 -0.23 11.02 15.44
C TRP A 431 -0.88 12.37 15.73
N LEU A 432 -2.07 12.39 16.36
CA LEU A 432 -2.75 13.63 16.73
C LEU A 432 -1.96 14.42 17.78
N GLU A 433 -1.51 13.76 18.86
CA GLU A 433 -0.74 14.42 19.92
C GLU A 433 0.53 15.09 19.36
N LYS A 434 1.20 14.45 18.40
CA LYS A 434 2.43 14.95 17.79
C LYS A 434 2.21 16.03 16.72
N ASN A 435 1.20 15.87 15.87
CA ASN A 435 1.10 16.66 14.62
C ASN A 435 -0.04 17.68 14.60
N LEU A 436 -1.02 17.59 15.49
CA LEU A 436 -2.16 18.52 15.52
C LEU A 436 -1.73 19.99 15.71
N PRO A 437 -0.77 20.33 16.60
CA PRO A 437 -0.29 21.71 16.72
C PRO A 437 0.33 22.22 15.42
N THR A 438 1.17 21.41 14.77
CA THR A 438 1.80 21.74 13.48
C THR A 438 0.76 21.95 12.39
N LEU A 439 -0.25 21.08 12.30
CA LEU A 439 -1.35 21.22 11.34
C LEU A 439 -2.08 22.55 11.53
N ARG A 440 -2.44 22.88 12.77
CA ARG A 440 -3.12 24.13 13.13
C ARG A 440 -2.28 25.34 12.74
N THR A 441 -0.99 25.36 13.09
CA THR A 441 -0.08 26.46 12.75
C THR A 441 0.12 26.61 11.24
N TRP A 442 0.29 25.50 10.52
CA TRP A 442 0.49 25.52 9.07
C TRP A 442 -0.74 26.06 8.33
N LEU A 443 -1.95 25.68 8.76
CA LEU A 443 -3.19 26.19 8.18
C LEU A 443 -3.34 27.70 8.40
N LEU A 444 -3.07 28.19 9.62
CA LEU A 444 -3.12 29.62 9.92
C LEU A 444 -2.11 30.45 9.10
N ALA A 445 -0.94 29.88 8.80
CA ALA A 445 0.07 30.51 7.96
C ALA A 445 -0.23 30.44 6.45
N SER A 446 -1.23 29.63 6.06
CA SER A 446 -1.64 29.41 4.67
C SER A 446 -2.93 30.14 4.28
N ILE A 447 -3.54 30.87 5.23
CA ILE A 447 -4.58 31.89 5.04
C ILE A 447 -3.87 33.20 4.66
#